data_AF-A0A250KVD7-F1
#
_entry.id   AF-A0A250KVD7-F1
#
_cell.length_a   1.000
_cell.length_b   1.000
_cell.length_c   1.000
_cell.angle_alpha   90.00
_cell.angle_beta   90.00
_cell.angle_gamma   90.00
#
_symmetry.space_group_name_H-M   'P 1'
#
loop_
_entity.id
_entity.type
_entity.pdbx_description
1 polymer ?
#
loop_
_entity_poly.entity_id
_entity_poly.type
_entity_poly.pdbx_seq_one_letter_code
_entity_poly.pdbx_strand_id
1 'polypeptide(L)'
;MFDLGWMELAFCGVLALIVVGPKDLPRLMHSAGRIVRGMKSAYRDIQIGLGTLEKEIDRASGADTKDSWVGYVPDEIRNLPEYFPEAYVPGSMTAEEYSKRREEHDRRVQELKRLAAERKAAEEKSE
;
A
#
# COMPACT_ATOMS: atom_id res chain seq x y z
N MET A 1 -13.76 15.15 -0.38
CA MET A 1 -15.16 15.11 -0.84
C MET A 1 -15.65 13.69 -1.19
N PHE A 2 -15.12 12.67 -0.53
CA PHE A 2 -15.71 11.33 -0.49
C PHE A 2 -15.87 10.95 0.98
N ASP A 3 -16.87 11.54 1.64
CA ASP A 3 -17.24 11.20 3.02
C ASP A 3 -18.08 9.91 3.05
N LEU A 4 -17.62 8.88 2.33
CA LEU A 4 -18.38 7.64 2.16
C LEU A 4 -18.27 6.77 3.42
N GLY A 5 -19.27 6.84 4.28
CA GLY A 5 -19.33 6.06 5.50
C GLY A 5 -19.67 4.58 5.26
N TRP A 6 -19.47 3.75 6.29
CA TRP A 6 -19.87 2.33 6.26
C TRP A 6 -21.35 2.14 5.90
N MET A 7 -22.21 3.05 6.36
CA MET A 7 -23.65 3.03 6.05
C MET A 7 -23.95 3.37 4.59
N GLU A 8 -23.22 4.30 3.99
CA GLU A 8 -23.40 4.70 2.59
C GLU A 8 -22.86 3.63 1.64
N LEU A 9 -21.77 2.96 2.00
CA LEU A 9 -21.31 1.76 1.29
C LEU A 9 -22.37 0.65 1.33
N ALA A 10 -22.99 0.40 2.48
CA ALA A 10 -24.06 -0.58 2.61
C ALA A 10 -25.28 -0.20 1.74
N PHE A 11 -25.68 1.07 1.74
CA PHE A 11 -26.76 1.57 0.91
C PHE A 11 -26.48 1.41 -0.59
N CYS A 12 -25.28 1.79 -1.03
CA CYS A 12 -24.84 1.56 -2.40
C CYS A 12 -24.79 0.07 -2.76
N GLY A 13 -24.38 -0.79 -1.83
CA GLY A 13 -24.41 -2.25 -2.00
C GLY A 13 -25.82 -2.79 -2.25
N VAL A 14 -26.80 -2.35 -1.45
CA VAL A 14 -28.21 -2.71 -1.64
C VAL A 14 -28.75 -2.20 -2.98
N LEU A 15 -28.46 -0.93 -3.33
CA LEU A 15 -28.85 -0.38 -4.63
C LEU A 15 -28.24 -1.17 -5.79
N ALA A 16 -26.98 -1.56 -5.69
CA ALA A 16 -26.31 -2.35 -6.71
C ALA A 16 -26.96 -3.73 -6.87
N LEU A 17 -27.39 -4.37 -5.77
CA LEU A 17 -28.15 -5.63 -5.83
C LEU A 17 -29.52 -5.47 -6.51
N ILE A 18 -30.20 -4.34 -6.32
CA ILE A 18 -31.51 -4.08 -6.94
C ILE A 18 -31.36 -3.79 -8.44
N VAL A 19 -30.41 -2.91 -8.80
CA VAL A 19 -30.25 -2.43 -10.18
C VAL A 19 -29.64 -3.49 -11.09
N VAL A 20 -28.56 -4.14 -10.63
CA VAL A 20 -27.83 -5.14 -11.42
C VAL A 20 -28.43 -6.53 -11.22
N GLY A 21 -28.96 -6.80 -10.03
CA GLY A 21 -29.42 -8.12 -9.64
C GLY A 21 -28.38 -8.87 -8.77
N PRO A 22 -28.84 -9.68 -7.80
CA PRO A 22 -27.95 -10.35 -6.84
C PRO A 22 -27.04 -11.42 -7.44
N LYS A 23 -27.39 -11.95 -8.62
CA LYS A 23 -26.60 -12.98 -9.33
C LYS A 23 -25.59 -12.37 -10.30
N ASP A 24 -25.87 -11.20 -10.85
CA ASP A 24 -25.04 -10.57 -11.86
C ASP A 24 -23.95 -9.70 -11.24
N LEU A 25 -24.24 -9.04 -10.11
CA LEU A 25 -23.24 -8.28 -9.34
C LEU A 25 -21.95 -9.07 -9.06
N PRO A 26 -21.96 -10.28 -8.45
CA PRO A 26 -20.74 -11.02 -8.18
C PRO A 26 -20.00 -11.44 -9.46
N ARG A 27 -20.72 -11.71 -10.54
CA ARG A 27 -20.13 -12.06 -11.84
C ARG A 27 -19.41 -10.86 -12.49
N LEU A 28 -19.98 -9.67 -12.34
CA LEU A 28 -19.34 -8.41 -12.75
C LEU A 28 -18.12 -8.09 -11.88
N MET A 29 -18.22 -8.21 -10.55
CA MET A 29 -17.08 -8.01 -9.64
C MET A 29 -15.92 -8.95 -9.96
N HIS A 30 -16.20 -10.21 -10.29
CA HIS A 30 -15.17 -11.17 -10.68
C HIS A 30 -14.47 -10.77 -11.99
N SER A 31 -15.24 -10.29 -12.97
CA SER A 31 -14.73 -9.87 -14.28
C SER A 31 -13.90 -8.58 -14.17
N ALA A 32 -14.43 -7.57 -13.48
CA ALA A 32 -13.73 -6.33 -13.18
C ALA A 32 -12.46 -6.59 -12.34
N GLY A 33 -12.55 -7.48 -11.34
CA GLY A 33 -11.42 -7.89 -10.51
C GLY A 33 -10.28 -8.51 -11.32
N ARG A 34 -10.58 -9.27 -12.39
CA ARG A 34 -9.57 -9.82 -13.29
C ARG A 34 -8.85 -8.72 -14.08
N ILE A 35 -9.57 -7.70 -14.55
CA ILE A 35 -9.00 -6.54 -15.24
C ILE A 35 -8.09 -5.75 -14.29
N VAL A 36 -8.58 -5.44 -13.08
CA VAL A 36 -7.80 -4.76 -12.03
C VAL A 36 -6.55 -5.56 -11.67
N ARG A 37 -6.66 -6.89 -11.57
CA ARG A 37 -5.51 -7.77 -11.29
C ARG A 37 -4.47 -7.74 -12.41
N GLY A 38 -4.91 -7.74 -13.67
CA GLY A 38 -4.03 -7.59 -14.83
C GLY A 38 -3.30 -6.25 -14.81
N MET A 39 -4.02 -5.15 -14.56
CA MET A 39 -3.44 -3.81 -14.43
C MET A 39 -2.42 -3.73 -13.28
N LYS A 40 -2.72 -4.36 -12.13
CA LYS A 40 -1.78 -4.43 -11.00
C LYS A 40 -0.50 -5.20 -11.33
N SER A 41 -0.60 -6.25 -12.15
CA SER A 41 0.58 -7.00 -12.63
C SER A 41 1.42 -6.13 -13.57
N ALA A 42 0.79 -5.50 -14.56
CA ALA A 42 1.49 -4.62 -15.50
C ALA A 42 2.18 -3.46 -14.79
N TYR A 43 1.54 -2.84 -13.79
CA TYR A 43 2.15 -1.79 -12.99
C TYR A 43 3.40 -2.27 -12.23
N ARG A 44 3.37 -3.49 -11.68
CA ARG A 44 4.53 -4.09 -11.01
C ARG A 44 5.69 -4.30 -11.97
N ASP A 45 5.41 -4.79 -13.17
CA ASP A 45 6.43 -5.04 -14.18
C ASP A 45 7.07 -3.72 -14.65
N ILE A 46 6.26 -2.66 -14.76
CA ILE A 46 6.75 -1.29 -15.03
C ILE A 46 7.65 -0.80 -13.89
N GLN A 47 7.24 -0.96 -12.63
CA GLN A 47 8.07 -0.56 -11.48
C GLN A 47 9.44 -1.26 -11.47
N ILE A 48 9.47 -2.57 -11.76
CA ILE A 48 10.71 -3.34 -11.82
C ILE A 48 11.57 -2.91 -13.02
N GLY A 49 10.95 -2.69 -14.18
CA GLY A 49 11.63 -2.21 -15.38
C GLY A 49 12.27 -0.84 -15.17
N LEU A 50 11.55 0.09 -14.54
CA LEU A 50 12.06 1.42 -14.22
C LEU A 50 13.25 1.37 -13.25
N GLY A 51 13.17 0.53 -12.20
CA GLY A 51 14.29 0.36 -11.28
C GLY A 51 15.53 -0.31 -11.90
N THR A 52 15.34 -1.12 -12.95
CA THR A 52 16.46 -1.68 -13.73
C THR A 52 17.08 -0.63 -14.64
N LEU A 53 16.24 0.17 -15.30
CA LEU A 53 16.67 1.28 -16.15
C LEU A 53 17.47 2.33 -15.36
N GLU A 54 17.01 2.65 -14.15
CA GLU A 54 17.71 3.55 -13.22
C GLU A 54 19.13 3.07 -12.93
N LYS A 55 19.29 1.78 -12.60
CA LYS A 55 20.60 1.16 -12.35
C LYS A 55 21.50 1.10 -13.58
N GLU A 56 20.91 0.98 -14.77
CA GLU A 56 21.66 0.99 -16.03
C GLU A 56 22.14 2.39 -16.40
N ILE A 57 21.31 3.42 -16.20
CA ILE A 57 21.67 4.83 -16.43
C ILE A 57 22.78 5.25 -15.45
N ASP A 58 22.67 4.90 -14.18
CA ASP A 58 23.68 5.19 -13.16
C ASP A 58 25.04 4.57 -13.53
N ARG A 59 25.03 3.34 -14.07
CA ARG A 59 26.24 2.65 -14.52
C ARG A 59 26.83 3.24 -15.81
N ALA A 60 26.00 3.74 -16.73
CA ALA A 60 26.43 4.28 -18.01
C ALA A 60 26.93 5.74 -17.91
N SER A 61 26.41 6.55 -16.98
CA SER A 61 26.74 7.98 -16.87
C SER A 61 28.03 8.30 -16.12
N GLY A 62 28.66 7.35 -15.42
CA GLY A 62 30.07 7.44 -14.96
C GLY A 62 30.43 8.51 -13.91
N ALA A 63 29.61 9.52 -13.66
CA ALA A 63 29.77 10.48 -12.56
C ALA A 63 28.48 11.28 -12.36
N ASP A 64 27.93 11.18 -11.15
CA ASP A 64 27.25 12.27 -10.44
C ASP A 64 26.26 13.14 -11.25
N THR A 65 25.36 12.51 -12.00
CA THR A 65 24.20 13.22 -12.57
C THR A 65 22.95 12.70 -11.88
N LYS A 66 22.45 13.50 -10.93
CA LYS A 66 21.22 13.28 -10.13
C LYS A 66 19.95 13.38 -10.98
N ASP A 67 19.85 12.59 -12.05
CA ASP A 67 18.64 12.51 -12.88
C ASP A 67 17.93 11.17 -12.61
N SER A 68 17.50 10.99 -11.36
CA SER A 68 16.36 10.12 -11.11
C SER A 68 15.15 10.73 -11.81
N TRP A 69 14.22 9.92 -12.32
CA TRP A 69 12.96 10.46 -12.90
C TRP A 69 12.19 11.35 -11.90
N VAL A 70 12.48 11.19 -10.60
CA VAL A 70 12.05 12.04 -9.48
C VAL A 70 12.47 13.51 -9.69
N GLY A 71 13.57 13.77 -10.40
CA GLY A 71 14.05 15.09 -10.83
C GLY A 71 13.09 15.85 -11.75
N TYR A 72 12.30 15.14 -12.56
CA TYR A 72 11.30 15.73 -13.47
C TYR A 72 9.95 15.99 -12.80
N VAL A 73 9.78 15.54 -11.55
CA VAL A 73 8.59 15.79 -10.74
C VAL A 73 8.76 17.14 -10.03
N PRO A 74 7.83 18.11 -10.22
CA PRO A 74 7.90 19.41 -9.58
C PRO A 74 8.06 19.29 -8.05
N ASP A 75 8.81 20.22 -7.44
CA ASP A 75 9.11 20.18 -6.00
C ASP A 75 7.81 20.21 -5.15
N GLU A 76 6.72 20.74 -5.66
CA GLU A 76 5.41 20.77 -5.02
C GLU A 76 4.81 19.37 -4.87
N ILE A 77 5.09 18.44 -5.80
CA ILE A 77 4.64 17.05 -5.77
C ILE A 77 5.58 16.21 -4.90
N ARG A 78 6.89 16.52 -4.92
CA ARG A 78 7.91 15.86 -4.10
C ARG A 78 7.74 16.14 -2.60
N ASN A 79 7.23 17.32 -2.27
CA ASN A 79 7.06 17.80 -0.89
C ASN A 79 5.60 17.74 -0.40
N LEU A 80 4.71 16.97 -1.06
CA LEU A 80 3.35 16.78 -0.55
C LEU A 80 3.40 16.04 0.79
N PRO A 81 2.73 16.55 1.85
CA PRO A 81 2.64 15.82 3.12
C PRO A 81 1.95 14.48 2.88
N GLU A 82 2.59 13.40 3.34
CA GLU A 82 2.14 12.01 3.19
C GLU A 82 0.70 11.82 3.67
N TYR A 83 -0.24 11.79 2.73
CA TYR A 83 -1.53 11.14 2.93
C TYR A 83 -1.51 9.67 2.46
N PHE A 84 -0.37 9.21 1.93
CA PHE A 84 -0.12 7.82 1.58
C PHE A 84 0.88 7.23 2.59
N PRO A 85 0.56 6.13 3.29
CA PRO A 85 1.51 5.49 4.19
C PRO A 85 2.76 5.03 3.42
N GLU A 86 3.91 5.50 3.89
CA GLU A 86 5.09 5.92 3.13
C GLU A 86 6.03 4.81 2.61
N ALA A 87 5.88 3.53 2.96
CA ALA A 87 7.06 2.65 2.91
C ALA A 87 6.89 1.30 2.22
N TYR A 88 6.25 1.22 1.04
CA TYR A 88 6.39 0.01 0.21
C TYR A 88 6.34 0.31 -1.30
N VAL A 89 7.53 0.46 -1.89
CA VAL A 89 7.73 0.23 -3.33
C VAL A 89 8.30 -1.19 -3.46
N PRO A 90 7.58 -2.16 -4.05
CA PRO A 90 8.08 -3.53 -4.19
C PRO A 90 9.42 -3.53 -4.95
N GLY A 91 10.49 -4.01 -4.30
CA GLY A 91 11.84 -4.08 -4.88
C GLY A 91 12.80 -2.92 -4.54
N SER A 92 12.38 -1.91 -3.77
CA SER A 92 13.25 -0.81 -3.33
C SER A 92 14.11 -1.09 -2.08
N MET A 93 13.92 -2.26 -1.45
CA MET A 93 14.70 -2.72 -0.29
C MET A 93 15.38 -4.05 -0.60
N THR A 94 16.59 -4.23 -0.09
CA THR A 94 17.33 -5.49 -0.17
C THR A 94 16.66 -6.57 0.69
N ALA A 95 16.92 -7.85 0.40
CA ALA A 95 16.31 -8.97 1.13
C ALA A 95 16.60 -8.94 2.65
N GLU A 96 17.76 -8.40 3.04
CA GLU A 96 18.18 -8.23 4.43
C GLU A 96 17.46 -7.09 5.15
N GLU A 97 17.15 -6.00 4.45
CA GLU A 97 16.38 -4.90 5.03
C GLU A 97 14.92 -5.31 5.24
N TYR A 98 14.38 -6.17 4.35
CA TYR A 98 13.05 -6.75 4.51
C TYR A 98 12.94 -7.65 5.74
N SER A 99 13.93 -8.51 5.99
CA SER A 99 13.93 -9.37 7.18
C SER A 99 14.02 -8.54 8.46
N LYS A 100 14.90 -7.53 8.50
CA LYS A 100 15.02 -6.62 9.65
C LYS A 100 13.73 -5.87 9.96
N ARG A 101 13.04 -5.35 8.95
CA ARG A 101 11.76 -4.65 9.13
C ARG A 101 10.69 -5.58 9.69
N ARG A 102 10.64 -6.83 9.21
CA ARG A 102 9.69 -7.83 9.70
C ARG A 102 9.95 -8.18 11.17
N GLU A 103 11.21 -8.32 11.54
CA GLU A 103 11.61 -8.54 12.93
C GLU A 103 11.25 -7.36 13.84
N GLU A 104 11.48 -6.12 13.40
CA GLU A 104 11.08 -4.93 14.16
C GLU A 104 9.57 -4.83 14.36
N HIS A 105 8.81 -5.13 13.31
CA HIS A 105 7.35 -5.15 13.38
C HIS A 105 6.87 -6.21 14.37
N ASP A 106 7.41 -7.42 14.30
CA ASP A 106 7.06 -8.51 15.20
C ASP A 106 7.41 -8.16 16.66
N ARG A 107 8.53 -7.47 16.90
CA ARG A 107 8.87 -6.94 18.24
C ARG A 107 7.85 -5.92 18.74
N ARG A 108 7.50 -4.92 17.93
CA ARG A 108 6.48 -3.91 18.28
C ARG A 108 5.14 -4.55 18.60
N VAL A 109 4.72 -5.54 17.81
CA VAL A 109 3.47 -6.28 18.07
C VAL A 109 3.51 -7.02 19.40
N GLN A 110 4.64 -7.65 19.75
CA GLN A 110 4.77 -8.35 21.03
C GLN A 110 4.79 -7.39 22.22
N GLU A 111 5.46 -6.24 22.09
CA GLU A 111 5.46 -5.19 23.10
C GLU A 111 4.03 -4.67 23.35
N LEU A 112 3.31 -4.33 22.28
CA LEU A 112 1.91 -3.89 22.37
C LEU A 112 1.00 -4.94 23.02
N LYS A 113 1.20 -6.22 22.72
CA LYS A 113 0.46 -7.32 23.36
C LYS A 113 0.73 -7.41 24.85
N ARG A 114 1.98 -7.23 25.28
CA ARG A 114 2.36 -7.22 26.70
C ARG A 114 1.73 -6.03 27.43
N LEU A 115 1.86 -4.84 26.86
CA LEU A 115 1.25 -3.62 27.42
C LEU A 115 -0.28 -3.76 27.51
N ALA A 116 -0.92 -4.36 26.52
CA ALA A 116 -2.36 -4.63 26.55
C ALA A 116 -2.75 -5.64 27.64
N ALA A 117 -1.94 -6.68 27.84
CA ALA A 117 -2.16 -7.66 28.92
C ALA A 117 -1.96 -7.04 30.31
N GLU A 118 -0.94 -6.20 30.48
CA GLU A 118 -0.68 -5.45 31.71
C GLU A 118 -1.81 -4.48 32.03
N ARG A 119 -2.31 -3.75 31.01
CA ARG A 119 -3.47 -2.86 31.18
C ARG A 119 -4.72 -3.61 31.60
N LYS A 120 -5.03 -4.76 30.97
CA LYS A 120 -6.16 -5.61 31.38
C LYS A 120 -6.03 -6.12 32.82
N ALA A 121 -4.84 -6.58 33.20
CA ALA A 121 -4.58 -7.07 34.56
C ALA A 121 -4.62 -5.95 35.62
N ALA A 122 -4.33 -4.71 35.23
CA ALA A 122 -4.46 -3.54 36.11
C ALA A 122 -5.93 -3.10 36.26
N GLU A 123 -6.71 -3.15 35.17
CA GLU A 123 -8.16 -2.91 35.20
C GLU A 123 -8.87 -3.92 36.10
N GLU A 124 -8.59 -5.22 35.96
CA GLU A 124 -9.14 -6.31 36.78
C GLU A 124 -8.76 -6.23 38.28
N LYS A 125 -7.69 -5.51 38.64
CA LYS A 125 -7.30 -5.29 40.05
C LYS A 125 -7.89 -4.01 40.65
N SER A 126 -8.41 -3.12 39.80
CA SER A 126 -9.00 -1.86 40.21
C SER A 126 -10.53 -1.93 40.36
N GLU A 127 -11.13 -3.04 39.94
CA GLU A 127 -12.54 -3.43 40.16
C GLU A 127 -12.66 -4.38 41.36
#